data_AF-A0A3C1KNF5-F1
#
_entry.id   AF-A0A3C1KNF5-F1
#
_cell.length_a   1.000
_cell.length_b   1.000
_cell.length_c   1.000
_cell.angle_alpha   90.00
_cell.angle_beta   90.00
_cell.angle_gamma   90.00
#
_symmetry.space_group_name_H-M   'P 1'
#
loop_
_entity.id
_entity.type
_entity.pdbx_description
1 polymer ?
#
loop_
_entity_poly.entity_id
_entity_poly.type
_entity_poly.pdbx_seq_one_letter_code
_entity_poly.pdbx_strand_id
1 'polypeptide(L)'
;MDSFRVNYEISNHGQPSLLPEIAFAPDGQAFAVSVQEQNEVRLYETATGRLLRCWKNPEAGFGEPHGVLLTERHLLVSNRNYFKAPSEIRVYSLNSTDDYALHRLVTPFSELVEAHSMALSNGRLLVTYCEGEGRTGGVVCYAYDDERGRIGEPLSMVDACFHRLGDPKGVTFFDQGRRALVSFNSLKPNPPLQRLIVRSLRRWYKKMADSTGNVWRSAWNVLREGQGKQRKPPPILDNGLAVFAIDAAGK
;
A
#
# COMPACT_ATOMS: atom_id res chain seq x y z
N MET A 1 -26.05 -14.99 -16.45
CA MET A 1 -25.22 -14.06 -15.66
C MET A 1 -23.81 -14.59 -15.74
N ASP A 2 -22.96 -13.96 -16.54
CA ASP A 2 -21.57 -14.35 -16.64
C ASP A 2 -20.91 -14.16 -15.27
N SER A 3 -20.55 -15.28 -14.67
CA SER A 3 -19.89 -15.33 -13.37
C SER A 3 -18.46 -14.81 -13.52
N PHE A 4 -18.04 -13.91 -12.64
CA PHE A 4 -16.62 -13.64 -12.42
C PHE A 4 -15.91 -14.97 -12.11
N ARG A 5 -14.90 -15.33 -12.91
CA ARG A 5 -14.10 -16.54 -12.74
C ARG A 5 -12.63 -16.18 -12.71
N VAL A 6 -11.86 -16.92 -11.93
CA VAL A 6 -10.39 -16.88 -11.99
C VAL A 6 -9.98 -17.40 -13.37
N ASN A 7 -9.29 -16.58 -14.15
CA ASN A 7 -8.78 -16.99 -15.46
C ASN A 7 -7.44 -17.72 -15.32
N TYR A 8 -6.52 -17.16 -14.55
CA TYR A 8 -5.25 -17.78 -14.16
C TYR A 8 -4.75 -17.17 -12.85
N GLU A 9 -3.80 -17.86 -12.20
CA GLU A 9 -3.15 -17.40 -10.98
C GLU A 9 -1.66 -17.16 -11.24
N ILE A 10 -1.13 -16.04 -10.76
CA ILE A 10 0.31 -15.79 -10.72
C ILE A 10 0.81 -16.26 -9.36
N SER A 11 1.53 -17.37 -9.34
CA SER A 11 2.05 -17.92 -8.09
C SER A 11 3.16 -17.04 -7.52
N ASN A 12 3.09 -16.80 -6.21
CA ASN A 12 4.23 -16.23 -5.50
C ASN A 12 5.33 -17.29 -5.39
N HIS A 13 6.41 -17.12 -6.16
CA HIS A 13 7.62 -17.93 -6.02
C HIS A 13 8.44 -17.37 -4.87
N GLY A 14 8.38 -18.01 -3.69
CA GLY A 14 9.10 -17.58 -2.49
C GLY A 14 8.34 -17.84 -1.19
N GLN A 15 8.82 -17.24 -0.11
CA GLN A 15 8.12 -17.27 1.18
C GLN A 15 6.76 -16.54 1.09
N PRO A 16 5.73 -16.99 1.82
CA PRO A 16 4.46 -16.27 1.91
C PRO A 16 4.70 -14.80 2.26
N SER A 17 4.04 -13.91 1.54
CA SER A 17 4.20 -12.47 1.70
C SER A 17 2.89 -11.73 1.47
N LEU A 18 2.69 -10.62 2.18
CA LEU A 18 1.65 -9.65 1.94
C LEU A 18 1.94 -8.90 0.63
N LEU A 19 0.87 -8.69 -0.14
CA LEU A 19 0.87 -7.88 -1.36
C LEU A 19 0.04 -6.62 -1.08
N PRO A 20 0.60 -5.59 -0.41
CA PRO A 20 -0.19 -4.48 0.10
C PRO A 20 -0.76 -3.59 -1.00
N GLU A 21 -0.06 -3.39 -2.11
CA GLU A 21 -0.54 -2.57 -3.22
C GLU A 21 -0.18 -3.16 -4.60
N ILE A 22 -1.05 -2.86 -5.57
CA ILE A 22 -0.90 -3.14 -6.99
C ILE A 22 -1.19 -1.85 -7.76
N ALA A 23 -0.40 -1.55 -8.78
CA ALA A 23 -0.63 -0.39 -9.65
C ALA A 23 -0.45 -0.79 -11.11
N PHE A 24 -1.41 -0.44 -11.96
CA PHE A 24 -1.26 -0.54 -13.41
C PHE A 24 -0.45 0.63 -13.94
N ALA A 25 0.34 0.39 -14.99
CA ALA A 25 0.83 1.44 -15.86
C ALA A 25 -0.37 2.15 -16.52
N PRO A 26 -0.28 3.44 -16.88
CA PRO A 26 -1.42 4.16 -17.43
C PRO A 26 -1.91 3.59 -18.78
N ASP A 27 -1.02 2.97 -19.56
CA ASP A 27 -1.36 2.24 -20.78
C ASP A 27 -2.01 0.86 -20.54
N GLY A 28 -2.05 0.39 -19.28
CA GLY A 28 -2.60 -0.89 -18.87
C GLY A 28 -1.79 -2.12 -19.30
N GLN A 29 -0.66 -1.97 -19.98
CA GLN A 29 0.12 -3.08 -20.54
C GLN A 29 0.99 -3.77 -19.49
N ALA A 30 1.28 -3.08 -18.38
CA ALA A 30 2.00 -3.63 -17.26
C ALA A 30 1.34 -3.28 -15.92
N PHE A 31 1.70 -4.02 -14.87
CA PHE A 31 1.37 -3.69 -13.49
C PHE A 31 2.49 -4.04 -12.53
N ALA A 32 2.64 -3.24 -11.47
CA ALA A 32 3.60 -3.45 -10.40
C ALA A 32 2.90 -3.94 -9.13
N VAL A 33 3.58 -4.79 -8.36
CA VAL A 33 3.13 -5.31 -7.07
C VAL A 33 4.27 -5.22 -6.06
N SER A 34 4.01 -4.64 -4.90
CA SER A 34 4.89 -4.73 -3.73
C SER A 34 4.80 -6.11 -3.08
N VAL A 35 5.93 -6.73 -2.78
CA VAL A 35 6.02 -8.02 -2.08
C VAL A 35 6.77 -7.79 -0.76
N GLN A 36 6.02 -7.58 0.30
CA GLN A 36 6.51 -6.90 1.51
C GLN A 36 7.61 -7.68 2.24
N GLU A 37 7.33 -8.92 2.68
CA GLU A 37 8.27 -9.78 3.41
C GLU A 37 9.44 -10.25 2.56
N GLN A 38 9.30 -10.28 1.23
CA GLN A 38 10.42 -10.58 0.32
C GLN A 38 11.25 -9.34 -0.02
N ASN A 39 10.84 -8.15 0.44
CA ASN A 39 11.53 -6.88 0.19
C ASN A 39 11.84 -6.65 -1.30
N GLU A 40 10.82 -6.84 -2.13
CA GLU A 40 10.94 -6.65 -3.57
C GLU A 40 9.67 -6.05 -4.16
N VAL A 41 9.83 -5.42 -5.34
CA VAL A 41 8.72 -4.97 -6.17
C VAL A 41 8.83 -5.70 -7.50
N ARG A 42 7.72 -6.24 -7.99
CA ARG A 42 7.65 -7.03 -9.23
C ARG A 42 6.80 -6.30 -10.25
N LEU A 43 7.30 -6.18 -11.48
CA LEU A 43 6.57 -5.66 -12.63
C LEU A 43 6.22 -6.83 -13.56
N TYR A 44 4.97 -6.87 -13.98
CA TYR A 44 4.41 -7.92 -14.81
C TYR A 44 3.78 -7.36 -16.08
N GLU A 45 3.78 -8.15 -17.14
CA GLU A 45 3.01 -7.92 -18.35
C GLU A 45 1.56 -8.31 -18.09
N THR A 46 0.63 -7.38 -18.32
CA THR A 46 -0.80 -7.58 -18.00
C THR A 46 -1.41 -8.73 -18.77
N ALA A 47 -1.10 -8.84 -20.08
CA ALA A 47 -1.74 -9.81 -20.97
C ALA A 47 -1.40 -11.27 -20.64
N THR A 48 -0.20 -11.53 -20.12
CA THR A 48 0.34 -12.88 -19.94
C THR A 48 0.63 -13.23 -18.48
N GLY A 49 0.72 -12.23 -17.59
CA GLY A 49 1.24 -12.40 -16.23
C GLY A 49 2.74 -12.68 -16.18
N ARG A 50 3.48 -12.49 -17.29
CA ARG A 50 4.92 -12.71 -17.34
C ARG A 50 5.65 -11.66 -16.51
N LEU A 51 6.57 -12.10 -15.65
CA LEU A 51 7.45 -11.20 -14.91
C LEU A 51 8.38 -10.46 -15.90
N LEU A 52 8.25 -9.14 -15.94
CA LEU A 52 9.08 -8.25 -16.75
C LEU A 52 10.35 -7.86 -16.01
N ARG A 53 10.20 -7.52 -14.73
CA ARG A 53 11.30 -7.01 -13.89
C ARG A 53 11.02 -7.26 -12.42
N CYS A 54 12.08 -7.40 -11.63
CA CYS A 54 11.99 -7.44 -10.18
C CYS A 54 13.11 -6.61 -9.57
N TRP A 55 12.74 -5.56 -8.83
CA TRP A 55 13.66 -4.79 -7.99
C TRP A 55 13.79 -5.52 -6.65
N LYS A 56 15.03 -5.75 -6.20
CA LYS A 56 15.31 -6.50 -4.97
C LYS A 56 16.32 -5.78 -4.09
N ASN A 57 16.31 -6.14 -2.81
CA ASN A 57 17.34 -5.71 -1.88
C ASN A 57 18.63 -6.55 -1.99
N PRO A 58 19.80 -5.97 -1.68
CA PRO A 58 19.98 -4.61 -1.14
C PRO A 58 19.96 -3.46 -2.17
N GLU A 59 20.04 -3.76 -3.46
CA GLU A 59 20.27 -2.76 -4.52
C GLU A 59 19.14 -1.72 -4.62
N ALA A 60 17.89 -2.16 -4.49
CA ALA A 60 16.73 -1.27 -4.49
C ALA A 60 16.56 -0.46 -3.19
N GLY A 61 17.25 -0.87 -2.13
CA GLY A 61 17.26 -0.21 -0.82
C GLY A 61 15.95 -0.28 -0.03
N PHE A 62 14.95 -1.06 -0.45
CA PHE A 62 13.62 -1.16 0.17
C PHE A 62 13.67 -1.41 1.68
N GLY A 63 12.66 -0.89 2.37
CA GLY A 63 12.42 -1.12 3.80
C GLY A 63 11.00 -1.62 4.00
N GLU A 64 10.71 -2.84 3.56
CA GLU A 64 9.37 -3.42 3.40
C GLU A 64 8.50 -2.55 2.48
N PRO A 65 8.57 -2.78 1.15
CA PRO A 65 7.82 -1.98 0.20
C PRO A 65 6.32 -2.13 0.48
N HIS A 66 5.62 -0.99 0.51
CA HIS A 66 4.21 -0.93 0.87
C HIS A 66 3.39 -0.38 -0.28
N GLY A 67 3.47 0.91 -0.54
CA GLY A 67 2.74 1.53 -1.62
C GLY A 67 3.51 1.46 -2.94
N VAL A 68 2.80 1.30 -4.05
CA VAL A 68 3.37 1.32 -5.41
C VAL A 68 2.51 2.18 -6.34
N LEU A 69 3.16 2.92 -7.23
CA LEU A 69 2.51 3.67 -8.31
C LEU A 69 3.37 3.58 -9.57
N LEU A 70 2.73 3.37 -10.73
CA LEU A 70 3.39 3.42 -12.03
C LEU A 70 3.00 4.69 -12.79
N THR A 71 3.99 5.31 -13.41
CA THR A 71 3.81 6.28 -14.50
C THR A 71 4.31 5.63 -15.80
N GLU A 72 4.22 6.36 -16.92
CA GLU A 72 4.83 5.94 -18.18
C GLU A 72 6.36 5.74 -18.08
N ARG A 73 7.01 6.42 -17.13
CA ARG A 73 8.47 6.51 -17.03
C ARG A 73 9.02 5.98 -15.73
N HIS A 74 8.21 5.93 -14.68
CA HIS A 74 8.68 5.75 -13.32
C HIS A 74 7.86 4.73 -12.53
N LEU A 75 8.55 4.02 -11.65
CA LEU A 75 7.97 3.30 -10.53
C LEU A 75 8.21 4.12 -9.26
N LEU A 76 7.16 4.43 -8.52
CA LEU A 76 7.24 5.02 -7.18
C LEU A 76 6.92 3.96 -6.15
N VAL A 77 7.72 3.88 -5.08
CA VAL A 77 7.56 2.90 -4.00
C VAL A 77 7.67 3.59 -2.65
N SER A 78 6.68 3.43 -1.78
CA SER A 78 6.79 3.82 -0.37
C SER A 78 7.33 2.67 0.47
N ASN A 79 8.15 2.99 1.46
CA ASN A 79 8.64 2.04 2.44
C ASN A 79 7.89 2.18 3.76
N ARG A 80 7.70 1.06 4.46
CA ARG A 80 7.05 1.06 5.76
C ARG A 80 7.98 1.46 6.92
N ASN A 81 9.25 1.08 6.86
CA ASN A 81 10.27 1.43 7.87
C ASN A 81 9.89 1.18 9.36
N TYR A 82 8.87 0.36 9.65
CA TYR A 82 8.40 0.00 11.01
C TYR A 82 8.20 1.17 11.98
N PHE A 83 7.75 2.33 11.50
CA PHE A 83 7.54 3.51 12.35
C PHE A 83 8.81 4.03 13.04
N LYS A 84 10.01 3.63 12.57
CA LYS A 84 11.31 3.98 13.19
C LYS A 84 11.87 5.31 12.71
N ALA A 85 11.44 5.78 11.55
CA ALA A 85 11.91 6.99 10.89
C ALA A 85 10.78 7.57 10.03
N PRO A 86 10.86 8.85 9.65
CA PRO A 86 9.94 9.45 8.68
C PRO A 86 9.86 8.61 7.40
N SER A 87 8.67 8.56 6.81
CA SER A 87 8.42 7.71 5.66
C SER A 87 9.29 8.11 4.46
N GLU A 88 9.68 7.10 3.69
CA GLU A 88 10.47 7.29 2.48
C GLU A 88 9.67 6.86 1.26
N ILE A 89 9.76 7.67 0.21
CA ILE A 89 9.28 7.32 -1.13
C ILE A 89 10.47 7.35 -2.07
N ARG A 90 10.62 6.29 -2.86
CA ARG A 90 11.67 6.18 -3.86
C ARG A 90 11.09 6.11 -5.26
N VAL A 91 11.79 6.73 -6.19
CA VAL A 91 11.45 6.75 -7.61
C VAL A 91 12.51 5.98 -8.37
N TYR A 92 12.08 5.07 -9.24
CA TYR A 92 12.93 4.25 -10.09
C TYR A 92 12.57 4.52 -11.54
N SER A 93 13.57 4.52 -12.43
CA SER A 93 13.33 4.64 -13.86
C SER A 93 12.89 3.30 -14.44
N LEU A 94 11.81 3.30 -15.21
CA LEU A 94 11.37 2.13 -15.99
C LEU A 94 12.25 1.90 -17.23
N ASN A 95 12.96 2.94 -17.68
CA ASN A 95 13.84 2.89 -18.86
C ASN A 95 15.28 2.46 -18.52
N SER A 96 15.65 2.42 -17.24
CA SER A 96 16.95 1.89 -16.80
C SER A 96 16.82 0.44 -16.37
N THR A 97 17.87 -0.36 -16.57
CA THR A 97 17.99 -1.70 -15.95
C THR A 97 18.50 -1.63 -14.51
N ASP A 98 18.89 -0.45 -14.03
CA ASP A 98 19.46 -0.27 -12.70
C ASP A 98 18.41 -0.37 -11.61
N ASP A 99 18.73 -1.09 -10.54
CA ASP A 99 17.81 -1.26 -9.42
C ASP A 99 17.89 -0.14 -8.38
N TYR A 100 18.84 0.81 -8.49
CA TYR A 100 18.91 1.95 -7.59
C TYR A 100 17.82 3.00 -7.87
N ALA A 101 17.40 3.69 -6.82
CA ALA A 101 16.44 4.77 -6.94
C ALA A 101 17.06 6.00 -7.62
N LEU A 102 16.38 6.53 -8.64
CA LEU A 102 16.68 7.81 -9.27
C LEU A 102 16.50 8.97 -8.28
N HIS A 103 15.50 8.86 -7.40
CA HIS A 103 15.22 9.86 -6.39
C HIS A 103 14.72 9.21 -5.10
N ARG A 104 15.07 9.82 -3.96
CA ARG A 104 14.59 9.44 -2.62
C ARG A 104 14.06 10.69 -1.94
N LEU A 105 12.78 10.66 -1.61
CA LEU A 105 12.14 11.62 -0.71
C LEU A 105 12.06 10.99 0.68
N VAL A 106 12.55 11.71 1.68
CA VAL A 106 12.15 11.51 3.08
C VAL A 106 11.12 12.59 3.37
N THR A 107 9.94 12.22 3.86
CA THR A 107 8.91 13.24 4.15
C THR A 107 9.45 14.25 5.18
N PRO A 108 9.24 15.57 4.97
CA PRO A 108 9.67 16.59 5.94
C PRO A 108 8.81 16.58 7.21
N PHE A 109 7.67 15.90 7.19
CA PHE A 109 6.75 15.75 8.32
C PHE A 109 7.19 14.57 9.19
N SER A 110 7.93 14.85 10.25
CA SER A 110 8.58 13.85 11.11
C SER A 110 7.63 12.84 11.76
N GLU A 111 6.38 13.24 11.93
CA GLU A 111 5.26 12.48 12.48
C GLU A 111 4.66 11.49 11.49
N LEU A 112 4.90 11.68 10.19
CA LEU A 112 4.40 10.84 9.11
C LEU A 112 5.42 9.76 8.76
N VAL A 113 5.18 8.52 9.20
CA VAL A 113 6.13 7.41 9.11
C VAL A 113 5.66 6.24 8.24
N GLU A 114 4.39 6.19 7.78
CA GLU A 114 3.89 5.12 6.90
C GLU A 114 3.07 5.67 5.72
N ALA A 115 3.74 6.06 4.63
CA ALA A 115 3.07 6.33 3.36
C ALA A 115 2.40 5.05 2.81
N HIS A 116 1.09 5.09 2.64
CA HIS A 116 0.26 3.90 2.46
C HIS A 116 -0.19 3.68 1.01
N SER A 117 -0.65 4.73 0.33
CA SER A 117 -1.11 4.69 -1.07
C SER A 117 -0.78 6.01 -1.76
N MET A 118 -0.65 5.98 -3.08
CA MET A 118 -0.23 7.12 -3.88
C MET A 118 -1.10 7.26 -5.14
N ALA A 119 -1.36 8.51 -5.53
CA ALA A 119 -2.00 8.84 -6.80
C ALA A 119 -1.32 10.05 -7.43
N LEU A 120 -1.22 10.06 -8.76
CA LEU A 120 -0.58 11.15 -9.51
C LEU A 120 -1.56 11.74 -10.53
N SER A 121 -1.64 13.07 -10.58
CA SER A 121 -2.38 13.80 -11.62
C SER A 121 -1.78 15.19 -11.80
N ASN A 122 -1.62 15.64 -13.06
CA ASN A 122 -1.16 17.00 -13.38
C ASN A 122 0.11 17.45 -12.63
N GLY A 123 1.12 16.58 -12.53
CA GLY A 123 2.36 16.89 -11.80
C GLY A 123 2.20 17.00 -10.28
N ARG A 124 1.12 16.44 -9.72
CA ARG A 124 0.86 16.40 -8.28
C ARG A 124 0.74 14.97 -7.80
N LEU A 125 1.57 14.62 -6.84
CA LEU A 125 1.57 13.34 -6.17
C LEU A 125 0.83 13.48 -4.84
N LEU A 126 -0.34 12.87 -4.72
CA LEU A 126 -1.01 12.69 -3.44
C LEU A 126 -0.52 11.41 -2.78
N VAL A 127 -0.23 11.52 -1.49
CA VAL A 127 0.22 10.41 -0.67
C VAL A 127 -0.60 10.38 0.61
N THR A 128 -1.21 9.24 0.90
CA THR A 128 -1.83 8.99 2.20
C THR A 128 -0.79 8.47 3.19
N TYR A 129 -0.87 8.91 4.43
CA TYR A 129 0.00 8.48 5.52
C TYR A 129 -0.84 7.86 6.63
N CYS A 130 -0.58 6.59 6.94
CA CYS A 130 -1.33 5.81 7.91
C CYS A 130 -0.50 5.55 9.16
N GLU A 131 -0.66 6.37 10.19
CA GLU A 131 0.30 6.42 11.28
C GLU A 131 0.02 5.44 12.44
N GLY A 132 -1.12 4.75 12.40
CA GLY A 132 -1.50 3.79 13.41
C GLY A 132 -1.76 4.45 14.78
N GLU A 133 -1.59 3.67 15.85
CA GLU A 133 -2.16 4.01 17.14
C GLU A 133 -1.59 5.29 17.79
N GLY A 134 -2.49 6.17 18.24
CA GLY A 134 -2.13 7.40 18.95
C GLY A 134 -1.56 8.52 18.08
N ARG A 135 -1.34 8.26 16.79
CA ARG A 135 -0.91 9.25 15.79
C ARG A 135 -2.07 9.61 14.88
N THR A 136 -1.89 10.69 14.14
CA THR A 136 -2.88 11.13 13.16
C THR A 136 -2.24 11.07 11.80
N GLY A 137 -2.80 10.23 10.95
CA GLY A 137 -2.44 10.19 9.55
C GLY A 137 -2.82 11.46 8.83
N GLY A 138 -2.34 11.58 7.60
CA GLY A 138 -2.59 12.75 6.79
C GLY A 138 -2.55 12.42 5.32
N VAL A 139 -2.93 13.41 4.52
CA VAL A 139 -2.72 13.39 3.08
C VAL A 139 -1.78 14.54 2.77
N VAL A 140 -0.70 14.24 2.04
CA VAL A 140 0.24 15.26 1.57
C VAL A 140 0.18 15.29 0.05
N CYS A 141 0.12 16.50 -0.50
CA CYS A 141 0.30 16.75 -1.92
C CYS A 141 1.73 17.23 -2.15
N TYR A 142 2.49 16.53 -2.98
CA TYR A 142 3.82 16.93 -3.43
C TYR A 142 3.79 17.38 -4.88
N ALA A 143 4.69 18.28 -5.26
CA ALA A 143 5.02 18.48 -6.67
C ALA A 143 5.74 17.24 -7.22
N TYR A 144 5.50 16.89 -8.47
CA TYR A 144 6.17 15.79 -9.16
C TYR A 144 6.64 16.22 -10.55
N ASP A 145 7.94 16.08 -10.78
CA ASP A 145 8.59 16.28 -12.07
C ASP A 145 8.71 14.91 -12.76
N ASP A 146 7.80 14.62 -13.69
CA ASP A 146 7.78 13.36 -14.47
C ASP A 146 8.86 13.32 -15.57
N GLU A 147 9.51 14.43 -15.90
CA GLU A 147 10.66 14.37 -16.82
C GLU A 147 11.89 13.84 -16.09
N ARG A 148 12.09 14.28 -14.84
CA ARG A 148 13.26 13.92 -14.03
C ARG A 148 13.01 12.80 -13.03
N GLY A 149 11.77 12.34 -12.87
CA GLY A 149 11.39 11.36 -11.85
C GLY A 149 11.67 11.86 -10.43
N ARG A 150 11.36 13.12 -10.15
CA ARG A 150 11.69 13.79 -8.87
C ARG A 150 10.42 14.22 -8.14
N ILE A 151 10.37 13.91 -6.85
CA ILE A 151 9.35 14.45 -5.95
C ILE A 151 9.91 15.74 -5.35
N GLY A 152 9.15 16.83 -5.51
CA GLY A 152 9.50 18.15 -5.00
C GLY A 152 9.02 18.39 -3.57
N GLU A 153 9.04 19.65 -3.16
CA GLU A 153 8.53 20.08 -1.86
C GLU A 153 7.01 19.81 -1.73
N PRO A 154 6.50 19.66 -0.48
CA PRO A 154 5.07 19.61 -0.24
C PRO A 154 4.38 20.88 -0.71
N LEU A 155 3.29 20.72 -1.46
CA LEU A 155 2.37 21.79 -1.86
C LEU A 155 1.35 22.06 -0.74
N SER A 156 0.88 21.00 -0.09
CA SER A 156 -0.09 21.05 1.00
C SER A 156 -0.04 19.79 1.87
N MET A 157 -0.53 19.89 3.10
CA MET A 157 -0.74 18.77 4.00
C MET A 157 -2.08 18.96 4.73
N VAL A 158 -2.87 17.89 4.79
CA VAL A 158 -4.15 17.85 5.51
C VAL A 158 -4.17 16.65 6.48
N ASP A 159 -4.21 16.94 7.77
CA ASP A 159 -4.24 15.95 8.87
C ASP A 159 -5.46 16.15 9.80
N ALA A 160 -5.89 17.40 10.00
CA ALA A 160 -6.85 17.76 11.04
C ALA A 160 -8.17 16.98 10.96
N CYS A 161 -8.66 16.73 9.73
CA CYS A 161 -9.89 15.96 9.54
C CYS A 161 -9.72 14.48 9.92
N PHE A 162 -8.52 13.92 9.83
CA PHE A 162 -8.20 12.52 10.15
C PHE A 162 -8.09 12.26 11.66
N HIS A 163 -8.06 13.30 12.51
CA HIS A 163 -8.34 13.14 13.94
C HIS A 163 -9.73 12.56 14.18
N ARG A 164 -10.71 12.98 13.36
CA ARG A 164 -12.11 12.54 13.44
C ARG A 164 -12.40 11.36 12.52
N LEU A 165 -11.87 11.39 11.29
CA LEU A 165 -12.14 10.36 10.27
C LEU A 165 -11.36 9.05 10.51
N GLY A 166 -10.25 9.10 11.23
CA GLY A 166 -9.35 7.96 11.36
C GLY A 166 -8.30 7.91 10.24
N ASP A 167 -7.60 6.79 10.11
CA ASP A 167 -6.40 6.72 9.28
C ASP A 167 -6.75 6.68 7.78
N PRO A 168 -6.16 7.56 6.96
CA PRO A 168 -6.32 7.50 5.51
C PRO A 168 -5.60 6.28 4.93
N LYS A 169 -6.18 5.72 3.87
CA LYS A 169 -5.76 4.46 3.25
C LYS A 169 -5.54 4.63 1.76
N GLY A 170 -6.54 4.34 0.92
CA GLY A 170 -6.45 4.48 -0.53
C GLY A 170 -6.69 5.92 -0.94
N VAL A 171 -6.06 6.35 -2.04
CA VAL A 171 -6.29 7.67 -2.65
C VAL A 171 -6.39 7.56 -4.17
N THR A 172 -7.25 8.38 -4.77
CA THR A 172 -7.30 8.54 -6.22
C THR A 172 -7.76 9.93 -6.60
N PHE A 173 -7.32 10.41 -7.77
CA PHE A 173 -7.81 11.64 -8.38
C PHE A 173 -9.04 11.39 -9.24
N PHE A 174 -9.91 12.40 -9.32
CA PHE A 174 -10.97 12.47 -10.31
C PHE A 174 -11.20 13.94 -10.71
N ASP A 175 -12.17 14.20 -11.60
CA ASP A 175 -12.49 15.56 -12.06
C ASP A 175 -11.25 16.27 -12.63
N GLN A 176 -10.51 15.59 -13.51
CA GLN A 176 -9.27 16.06 -14.13
C GLN A 176 -8.20 16.53 -13.11
N GLY A 177 -8.14 15.88 -11.95
CA GLY A 177 -7.16 16.19 -10.90
C GLY A 177 -7.56 17.34 -9.98
N ARG A 178 -8.78 17.87 -10.11
CA ARG A 178 -9.32 18.93 -9.22
C ARG A 178 -9.94 18.38 -7.95
N ARG A 179 -10.12 17.07 -7.85
CA ARG A 179 -10.65 16.42 -6.67
C ARG A 179 -9.93 15.12 -6.40
N ALA A 180 -9.88 14.74 -5.13
CA ALA A 180 -9.41 13.44 -4.71
C ALA A 180 -10.43 12.74 -3.82
N LEU A 181 -10.44 11.42 -3.93
CA LEU A 181 -11.20 10.53 -3.07
C LEU A 181 -10.20 9.80 -2.19
N VAL A 182 -10.40 9.85 -0.87
CA VAL A 182 -9.55 9.18 0.11
C VAL A 182 -10.39 8.26 0.96
N SER A 183 -10.06 6.98 1.00
CA SER A 183 -10.68 6.05 1.94
C SER A 183 -10.02 6.16 3.30
N PHE A 184 -10.80 5.94 4.36
CA PHE A 184 -10.30 5.99 5.74
C PHE A 184 -10.89 4.87 6.58
N ASN A 185 -10.15 4.48 7.62
CA ASN A 185 -10.59 3.54 8.63
C ASN A 185 -10.67 4.21 10.00
N SER A 186 -11.87 4.25 10.59
CA SER A 186 -12.11 4.86 11.91
C SER A 186 -11.56 4.04 13.07
N LEU A 187 -11.21 2.77 12.87
CA LEU A 187 -10.58 1.96 13.90
C LEU A 187 -9.12 2.38 14.08
N LYS A 188 -8.85 3.17 15.12
CA LYS A 188 -7.54 3.20 15.79
C LYS A 188 -7.51 2.00 16.75
N PRO A 189 -6.93 0.86 16.36
CA PRO A 189 -7.13 -0.39 17.09
C PRO A 189 -6.47 -0.32 18.48
N ASN A 190 -7.09 -1.02 19.44
CA ASN A 190 -6.54 -1.20 20.78
C ASN A 190 -5.25 -2.08 20.71
N PRO A 191 -4.14 -1.68 21.38
CA PRO A 191 -2.80 -2.25 21.18
C PRO A 191 -2.64 -3.74 21.47
N PRO A 192 -3.25 -4.33 22.53
CA PRO A 192 -2.93 -5.71 22.90
C PRO A 192 -3.50 -6.70 21.89
N LEU A 193 -4.69 -6.45 21.35
CA LEU A 193 -5.34 -7.37 20.42
C LEU A 193 -4.64 -7.39 19.06
N GLN A 194 -4.20 -6.26 18.52
CA GLN A 194 -3.52 -6.26 17.22
C GLN A 194 -2.10 -6.81 17.30
N ARG A 195 -1.33 -6.51 18.36
CA ARG A 195 -0.04 -7.18 18.59
C ARG A 195 -0.23 -8.67 18.78
N LEU A 196 -1.30 -9.11 19.45
CA LEU A 196 -1.65 -10.52 19.56
C LEU A 196 -2.03 -11.11 18.21
N ILE A 197 -2.87 -10.46 17.41
CA ILE A 197 -3.32 -10.92 16.09
C ILE A 197 -2.15 -10.96 15.09
N VAL A 198 -1.33 -9.91 15.01
CA VAL A 198 -0.16 -9.88 14.11
C VAL A 198 0.93 -10.86 14.59
N ARG A 199 1.18 -10.99 15.89
CA ARG A 199 2.12 -12.01 16.42
C ARG A 199 1.59 -13.42 16.25
N SER A 200 0.28 -13.64 16.42
CA SER A 200 -0.33 -14.95 16.22
C SER A 200 -0.40 -15.30 14.76
N LEU A 201 -0.72 -14.38 13.85
CA LEU A 201 -0.59 -14.54 12.40
C LEU A 201 0.85 -14.82 12.01
N ARG A 202 1.85 -14.06 12.49
CA ARG A 202 3.27 -14.34 12.22
C ARG A 202 3.72 -15.71 12.74
N ARG A 203 3.33 -16.09 13.97
CA ARG A 203 3.64 -17.43 14.52
C ARG A 203 2.92 -18.52 13.75
N TRP A 204 1.68 -18.29 13.36
CA TRP A 204 0.86 -19.22 12.60
C TRP A 204 1.40 -19.42 11.18
N TYR A 205 1.81 -18.34 10.50
CA TYR A 205 2.51 -18.37 9.22
C TYR A 205 3.85 -19.10 9.31
N LYS A 206 4.65 -18.82 10.34
CA LYS A 206 5.92 -19.51 10.59
C LYS A 206 5.71 -21.01 10.84
N LYS A 207 4.64 -21.37 11.55
CA LYS A 207 4.26 -22.77 11.83
C LYS A 207 3.67 -23.48 10.60
N MET A 208 3.04 -22.75 9.69
CA MET A 208 2.56 -23.26 8.40
C MET A 208 3.71 -23.56 7.44
N ALA A 209 4.75 -22.72 7.41
CA ALA A 209 5.93 -22.93 6.57
C ALA A 209 6.69 -24.23 6.92
N ASP A 210 6.57 -24.71 8.17
CA ASP A 210 7.29 -25.88 8.68
C ASP A 210 6.53 -27.22 8.51
N SER A 211 5.29 -27.24 8.01
CA SER A 211 4.47 -28.48 8.00
C SER A 211 3.88 -28.84 6.63
N THR A 212 4.10 -30.09 6.23
CA THR A 212 3.64 -30.69 4.97
C THR A 212 2.11 -30.81 4.91
N GLY A 213 1.47 -29.80 4.32
CA GLY A 213 0.40 -29.91 3.30
C GLY A 213 -0.97 -30.52 3.61
N ASN A 214 -1.11 -31.68 4.26
CA ASN A 214 -2.32 -32.50 4.06
C ASN A 214 -3.22 -32.72 5.29
N VAL A 215 -2.82 -32.33 6.50
CA VAL A 215 -3.57 -32.72 7.72
C VAL A 215 -4.65 -31.72 8.14
N TRP A 216 -4.67 -30.49 7.59
CA TRP A 216 -5.46 -29.38 8.18
C TRP A 216 -6.76 -28.99 7.46
N ARG A 217 -7.04 -29.52 6.26
CA ARG A 217 -8.33 -29.27 5.56
C ARG A 217 -9.53 -29.83 6.33
N SER A 218 -9.34 -30.90 7.10
CA SER A 218 -10.37 -31.54 7.94
C SER A 218 -10.73 -30.73 9.18
N ALA A 219 -9.75 -30.08 9.82
CA ALA A 219 -9.97 -29.24 11.01
C ALA A 219 -10.76 -27.95 10.70
N TRP A 220 -10.62 -27.42 9.49
CA TRP A 220 -11.35 -26.21 9.05
C TRP A 220 -12.86 -26.44 8.92
N ASN A 221 -13.30 -27.65 8.55
CA ASN A 221 -14.71 -27.97 8.44
C ASN A 221 -15.38 -28.17 9.81
N VAL A 222 -14.66 -28.72 10.79
CA VAL A 222 -15.17 -28.95 12.17
C VAL A 222 -15.38 -27.64 12.93
N LEU A 223 -14.55 -26.62 12.71
CA LEU A 223 -14.70 -25.31 13.34
C LEU A 223 -15.90 -24.51 12.80
N ARG A 224 -16.41 -24.84 11.61
CA ARG A 224 -17.52 -24.15 10.95
C ARG A 224 -18.89 -24.53 11.53
N GLU A 225 -19.01 -25.72 12.13
CA GLU A 225 -20.27 -26.22 12.69
C GLU A 225 -20.51 -25.80 14.16
N GLY A 226 -19.52 -25.19 14.82
CA GLY A 226 -19.54 -24.99 16.28
C GLY A 226 -19.93 -23.61 16.82
N GLN A 227 -20.26 -22.60 16.00
CA GLN A 227 -20.45 -21.23 16.52
C GLN A 227 -21.89 -20.72 16.48
N GLY A 228 -22.76 -21.40 17.22
CA GLY A 228 -24.04 -20.86 17.69
C GLY A 228 -23.89 -20.04 18.97
N LYS A 229 -23.26 -18.86 18.92
CA LYS A 229 -23.42 -17.80 19.94
C LYS A 229 -23.37 -16.45 19.25
N GLN A 230 -24.53 -15.80 19.13
CA GLN A 230 -24.64 -14.40 18.70
C GLN A 230 -23.82 -13.52 19.64
N ARG A 231 -22.59 -13.19 19.23
CA ARG A 231 -21.85 -12.05 19.77
C ARG A 231 -22.55 -10.81 19.25
N LYS A 232 -22.93 -9.89 20.15
CA LYS A 232 -23.33 -8.53 19.72
C LYS A 232 -22.24 -8.00 18.79
N PRO A 233 -22.57 -7.51 17.57
CA PRO A 233 -21.55 -6.96 16.70
C PRO A 233 -20.83 -5.84 17.44
N PRO A 234 -19.49 -5.71 17.30
CA PRO A 234 -18.80 -4.53 17.79
C PRO A 234 -19.47 -3.28 17.20
N PRO A 235 -19.41 -2.12 17.88
CA PRO A 235 -19.92 -0.88 17.29
C PRO A 235 -19.28 -0.73 15.90
N ILE A 236 -20.11 -0.61 14.87
CA ILE A 236 -19.66 -0.28 13.53
C ILE A 236 -19.09 1.13 13.66
N LEU A 237 -17.76 1.25 13.71
CA LEU A 237 -17.05 2.51 13.72
C LEU A 237 -16.84 2.87 12.24
N ASP A 238 -17.50 3.93 11.79
CA ASP A 238 -17.73 4.24 10.37
C ASP A 238 -16.46 4.29 9.53
N ASN A 239 -16.23 3.29 8.67
CA ASN A 239 -15.31 3.45 7.53
C ASN A 239 -15.98 4.35 6.49
N GLY A 240 -15.19 5.04 5.68
CA GLY A 240 -15.79 5.90 4.67
C GLY A 240 -14.82 6.43 3.64
N LEU A 241 -15.37 7.35 2.86
CA LEU A 241 -14.68 8.07 1.80
C LEU A 241 -14.80 9.56 2.10
N ALA A 242 -13.68 10.27 2.05
CA ALA A 242 -13.63 11.72 2.08
C ALA A 242 -13.31 12.24 0.67
N VAL A 243 -14.03 13.28 0.26
CA VAL A 243 -13.79 13.97 -1.01
C VAL A 243 -13.09 15.29 -0.72
N PHE A 244 -11.93 15.48 -1.32
CA PHE A 244 -11.14 16.71 -1.21
C PHE A 244 -11.25 17.48 -2.52
N ALA A 245 -11.49 18.78 -2.43
CA ALA A 245 -11.25 19.70 -3.53
C ALA A 245 -9.76 20.06 -3.54
N ILE A 246 -9.22 20.27 -4.74
CA ILE A 246 -7.80 20.58 -4.93
C ILE A 246 -7.70 21.77 -5.88
N ASP A 247 -7.18 22.88 -5.39
CA ASP A 247 -7.07 24.12 -6.15
C ASP A 247 -5.91 24.08 -7.18
N ALA A 248 -5.67 25.21 -7.86
CA ALA A 248 -4.59 25.33 -8.85
C ALA A 248 -3.16 25.27 -8.22
N ALA A 249 -3.03 25.50 -6.91
CA ALA A 249 -1.78 25.38 -6.17
C ALA A 249 -1.58 23.97 -5.56
N GLY A 250 -2.57 23.09 -5.62
CA GLY A 250 -2.52 21.77 -4.99
C GLY A 250 -2.93 21.78 -3.52
N LYS A 251 -3.67 22.80 -3.07
CA LYS A 251 -4.21 22.93 -1.71
C LYS A 251 -5.66 22.49 -1.63
#